data_AF-A0A8H6INI5-F1
#
_entry.id   AF-A0A8H6INI5-F1
#
_cell.length_a   1.000
_cell.length_b   1.000
_cell.length_c   1.000
_cell.angle_alpha   90.00
_cell.angle_beta   90.00
_cell.angle_gamma   90.00
#
_symmetry.space_group_name_H-M   'P 1'
#
loop_
_entity.id
_entity.type
_entity.pdbx_description
1 polymer ?
#
loop_
_entity_poly.entity_id
_entity_poly.type
_entity_poly.pdbx_seq_one_letter_code
_entity_poly.pdbx_strand_id
1 'polypeptide(L)'
;MRTLILLALLGSVVSRCSGAFNAASKNNVVVYYGQGPNQGDLIEQCQQPEIDVIVLSFVHLFPAQANGYPGTNFGNRCGGQVYPAPGFNGVNNPSRNQLQSNCPSLNAQIPICQQQYGKKIILSLGGGVTTYQLTGKYEGELLATQLWYMFGPKNPSWTGPRPFDNGNQAVEVDGFDMDIEHPSTDNSQGYIALVTLLRTLFASASKTYYLTGAPQCVVPDASMAAMISATRFDMIFVQFYNTPSCSAATWVANNPSYMPGQTFQQAGFTYDTWAQWLSNTPSRDAKLYITLPASPDAAIAGNYLTHQQAKNLISAYYCRPSFGGVAVWEATRGNGNRYNGKSFQAVMKDWLAGAAVNPQLQSCVSAPKNSCITSTPPGPMPSNQPVPPSTGACGPGLGSCGSNCCSQYGYCGTSTAHCGTGCQAGFGRCGSVNPPPAPSTNPNPAPNPGGSGACGAGKGSCGGGSCCSQYGYCGTGFDYCGTGCQVGFGTCGTGGGNSGSPGLPVSTDGSCGAGRATCRGNGIHQCCSRYGFCGNTDMFCGSGCQPAFGICN
;
A
#
# COMPACT_ATOMS: atom_id res chain seq x y z
N MET A 1 24.37 -65.35 -26.51
CA MET A 1 23.13 -64.55 -26.54
C MET A 1 22.46 -64.64 -25.17
N ARG A 2 22.57 -63.58 -24.35
CA ARG A 2 21.73 -63.38 -23.15
C ARG A 2 21.18 -61.96 -23.26
N THR A 3 19.88 -61.87 -23.51
CA THR A 3 19.16 -60.61 -23.74
C THR A 3 18.74 -60.04 -22.40
N LEU A 4 19.27 -58.87 -22.01
CA LEU A 4 18.73 -58.07 -20.93
C LEU A 4 17.45 -57.36 -21.42
N ILE A 5 16.35 -57.51 -20.68
CA ILE A 5 15.13 -56.72 -20.85
C ILE A 5 15.21 -55.56 -19.85
N LEU A 6 15.46 -54.34 -20.34
CA LEU A 6 15.23 -53.13 -19.56
C LEU A 6 13.73 -52.82 -19.57
N LEU A 7 13.07 -52.86 -18.40
CA LEU A 7 11.78 -52.21 -18.21
C LEU A 7 12.02 -50.71 -17.98
N ALA A 8 11.63 -49.88 -18.95
CA ALA A 8 11.52 -48.45 -18.76
C ALA A 8 10.21 -48.14 -18.01
N LEU A 9 10.31 -47.70 -16.75
CA LEU A 9 9.20 -47.05 -16.06
C LEU A 9 8.96 -45.67 -16.71
N LEU A 10 7.89 -45.54 -17.49
CA LEU A 10 7.34 -44.24 -17.85
C LEU A 10 6.69 -43.63 -16.60
N GLY A 11 7.44 -42.77 -15.90
CA GLY A 11 6.87 -41.86 -14.92
C GLY A 11 6.00 -40.83 -15.63
N SER A 12 4.68 -40.99 -15.57
CA SER A 12 3.74 -39.95 -15.95
C SER A 12 3.85 -38.79 -14.97
N VAL A 13 4.64 -37.78 -15.32
CA VAL A 13 4.61 -36.46 -14.67
C VAL A 13 3.27 -35.84 -15.04
N VAL A 14 2.25 -36.06 -14.22
CA VAL A 14 1.03 -35.26 -14.27
C VAL A 14 1.43 -33.86 -13.81
N SER A 15 1.77 -32.99 -14.75
CA SER A 15 1.76 -31.55 -14.50
C SER A 15 0.33 -31.17 -14.15
N ARG A 16 0.01 -31.22 -12.86
CA ARG A 16 -1.17 -30.53 -12.34
C ARG A 16 -0.89 -29.05 -12.58
N CYS A 17 -1.53 -28.49 -13.59
CA CYS A 17 -1.63 -27.04 -13.75
C CYS A 17 -2.45 -26.52 -12.57
N SER A 18 -1.82 -26.39 -11.40
CA SER A 18 -2.35 -25.55 -10.33
C SER A 18 -2.40 -24.15 -10.93
N GLY A 19 -3.60 -23.61 -11.11
CA GLY A 19 -3.75 -22.25 -11.63
C GLY A 19 -3.00 -21.31 -10.69
N ALA A 20 -1.98 -20.62 -11.21
CA ALA A 20 -1.33 -19.56 -10.47
C ALA A 20 -2.35 -18.47 -10.14
N PHE A 21 -2.14 -17.76 -9.03
CA PHE A 21 -2.96 -16.60 -8.67
C PHE A 21 -3.13 -15.65 -9.87
N ASN A 22 -4.38 -15.26 -10.14
CA ASN A 22 -4.71 -14.29 -11.18
C ASN A 22 -5.66 -13.25 -10.60
N ALA A 23 -5.19 -12.03 -10.42
CA ALA A 23 -5.97 -10.93 -9.84
C ALA A 23 -7.26 -10.60 -10.62
N ALA A 24 -7.35 -10.93 -11.91
CA ALA A 24 -8.57 -10.75 -12.71
C ALA A 24 -9.55 -11.93 -12.60
N SER A 25 -9.10 -13.07 -12.07
CA SER A 25 -9.91 -14.28 -11.91
C SER A 25 -10.96 -14.11 -10.82
N LYS A 26 -12.10 -14.79 -11.02
CA LYS A 26 -13.17 -14.95 -10.05
C LYS A 26 -12.96 -16.15 -9.13
N ASN A 27 -11.96 -16.98 -9.42
CA ASN A 27 -11.75 -18.28 -8.80
C ASN A 27 -10.61 -18.27 -7.79
N ASN A 28 -10.26 -17.11 -7.22
CA ASN A 28 -9.21 -17.07 -6.21
C ASN A 28 -9.74 -17.49 -4.84
N VAL A 29 -8.94 -18.26 -4.12
CA VAL A 29 -9.14 -18.58 -2.71
C VAL A 29 -8.03 -17.94 -1.90
N VAL A 30 -8.44 -17.14 -0.92
CA VAL A 30 -7.58 -16.49 0.06
C VAL A 30 -7.76 -17.19 1.39
N VAL A 31 -6.68 -17.47 2.12
CA VAL A 31 -6.76 -18.07 3.45
C VAL A 31 -5.92 -17.30 4.45
N TYR A 32 -6.49 -16.99 5.61
CA TYR A 32 -5.74 -16.45 6.75
C TYR A 32 -4.99 -17.58 7.46
N TYR A 33 -3.76 -17.31 7.87
CA TYR A 33 -2.89 -18.28 8.53
C TYR A 33 -1.96 -17.58 9.53
N GLY A 34 -1.76 -18.18 10.70
CA GLY A 34 -0.88 -17.65 11.74
C GLY A 34 -1.52 -17.60 13.12
N GLN A 35 -2.85 -17.68 13.23
CA GLN A 35 -3.57 -17.61 14.51
C GLN A 35 -4.35 -18.89 14.86
N GLY A 36 -4.18 -19.96 14.08
CA GLY A 36 -4.87 -21.21 14.32
C GLY A 36 -4.32 -21.95 15.55
N PRO A 37 -5.20 -22.53 16.40
CA PRO A 37 -4.75 -23.31 17.56
C PRO A 37 -4.01 -24.56 17.11
N ASN A 38 -2.79 -24.76 17.59
CA ASN A 38 -1.92 -25.87 17.18
C ASN A 38 -1.78 -26.02 15.65
N GLN A 39 -1.77 -24.90 14.92
CA GLN A 39 -1.71 -24.89 13.46
C GLN A 39 -0.54 -25.72 12.90
N GLY A 40 -0.69 -26.25 11.69
CA GLY A 40 0.40 -26.92 10.96
C GLY A 40 1.44 -25.94 10.43
N ASP A 41 2.41 -26.45 9.68
CA ASP A 41 3.38 -25.59 9.00
C ASP A 41 2.77 -24.88 7.77
N LEU A 42 3.39 -23.78 7.35
CA LEU A 42 2.92 -22.97 6.22
C LEU A 42 2.92 -23.80 4.94
N ILE A 43 3.91 -24.69 4.78
CA ILE A 43 4.06 -25.56 3.61
C ILE A 43 2.82 -26.43 3.34
N GLU A 44 2.08 -26.83 4.38
CA GLU A 44 0.85 -27.62 4.23
C GLU A 44 -0.25 -26.83 3.52
N GLN A 45 -0.26 -25.51 3.66
CA GLN A 45 -1.20 -24.63 2.96
C GLN A 45 -0.70 -24.38 1.53
N CYS A 46 0.60 -24.24 1.35
CA CYS A 46 1.21 -24.00 0.04
C CYS A 46 1.07 -25.20 -0.90
N GLN A 47 1.10 -26.41 -0.36
CA GLN A 47 0.91 -27.65 -1.11
C GLN A 47 -0.53 -27.86 -1.58
N GLN A 48 -1.52 -27.17 -1.00
CA GLN A 48 -2.90 -27.23 -1.48
C GLN A 48 -3.00 -26.44 -2.79
N PRO A 49 -3.22 -27.10 -3.94
CA PRO A 49 -3.31 -26.41 -5.23
C PRO A 49 -4.52 -25.46 -5.29
N GLU A 50 -5.51 -25.66 -4.42
CA GLU A 50 -6.73 -24.87 -4.36
C GLU A 50 -6.58 -23.49 -3.73
N ILE A 51 -5.51 -23.23 -2.97
CA ILE A 51 -5.25 -21.94 -2.32
C ILE A 51 -4.44 -21.06 -3.27
N ASP A 52 -4.80 -19.78 -3.47
CA ASP A 52 -4.06 -18.86 -4.35
C ASP A 52 -3.26 -17.83 -3.54
N VAL A 53 -3.85 -17.35 -2.45
CA VAL A 53 -3.27 -16.33 -1.57
C VAL A 53 -3.30 -16.82 -0.12
N ILE A 54 -2.19 -16.66 0.58
CA ILE A 54 -2.09 -16.89 2.02
C ILE A 54 -1.81 -15.54 2.69
N VAL A 55 -2.67 -15.17 3.62
CA VAL A 55 -2.55 -13.97 4.43
C VAL A 55 -1.91 -14.36 5.76
N LEU A 56 -0.68 -13.89 6.01
CA LEU A 56 0.08 -14.14 7.23
C LEU A 56 -0.36 -13.18 8.33
N SER A 57 -0.82 -13.74 9.44
CA SER A 57 -1.53 -13.04 10.49
C SER A 57 -0.80 -13.19 11.84
N PHE A 58 -0.23 -12.13 12.44
CA PHE A 58 -0.33 -10.70 12.13
C PHE A 58 0.90 -9.88 12.55
N VAL A 59 1.03 -8.69 11.97
CA VAL A 59 1.60 -7.51 12.64
C VAL A 59 0.51 -6.93 13.57
N HIS A 60 0.52 -7.33 14.83
CA HIS A 60 -0.56 -7.08 15.80
C HIS A 60 -0.31 -5.88 16.74
N LEU A 61 0.89 -5.27 16.68
CA LEU A 61 1.22 -4.03 17.39
C LEU A 61 1.96 -3.08 16.46
N PHE A 62 1.69 -1.78 16.61
CA PHE A 62 2.39 -0.73 15.85
C PHE A 62 3.48 -0.07 16.71
N PRO A 63 4.38 0.73 16.12
CA PRO A 63 5.62 1.16 16.77
C PRO A 63 5.41 1.84 18.13
N ALA A 64 4.35 2.63 18.27
CA ALA A 64 3.99 3.31 19.52
C ALA A 64 3.53 2.35 20.63
N GLN A 65 2.81 1.27 20.26
CA GLN A 65 2.33 0.27 21.22
C GLN A 65 3.35 -0.86 21.46
N ALA A 66 4.41 -0.92 20.66
CA ALA A 66 5.59 -1.73 20.90
C ALA A 66 6.75 -0.85 21.41
N ASN A 67 7.98 -1.14 20.98
CA ASN A 67 9.19 -0.43 21.38
C ASN A 67 9.90 0.25 20.19
N GLY A 68 9.13 0.84 19.28
CA GLY A 68 9.66 1.54 18.09
C GLY A 68 9.79 0.69 16.83
N TYR A 69 9.67 -0.63 16.92
CA TYR A 69 9.41 -1.53 15.79
C TYR A 69 8.03 -2.17 15.92
N PRO A 70 7.35 -2.56 14.83
CA PRO A 70 6.07 -3.26 14.91
C PRO A 70 6.21 -4.60 15.64
N GLY A 71 5.13 -5.06 16.26
CA GLY A 71 5.07 -6.37 16.91
C GLY A 71 4.40 -7.40 16.00
N THR A 72 5.01 -8.58 15.89
CA THR A 72 4.45 -9.70 15.11
C THR A 72 4.04 -10.84 16.02
N ASN A 73 2.97 -11.53 15.65
CA ASN A 73 2.55 -12.76 16.30
C ASN A 73 2.04 -13.70 15.21
N PHE A 74 2.67 -14.87 15.06
CA PHE A 74 2.22 -15.92 14.16
C PHE A 74 1.90 -17.21 14.94
N GLY A 75 1.29 -17.05 16.11
CA GLY A 75 0.91 -18.13 16.99
C GLY A 75 2.13 -18.97 17.39
N ASN A 76 2.03 -20.28 17.21
CA ASN A 76 3.11 -21.22 17.54
C ASN A 76 4.16 -21.40 16.42
N ARG A 77 4.24 -20.51 15.42
CA ARG A 77 5.22 -20.62 14.31
C ARG A 77 6.58 -19.99 14.58
N CYS A 78 6.68 -19.15 15.59
CA CYS A 78 7.92 -18.47 15.95
C CYS A 78 8.31 -18.77 17.40
N GLY A 79 9.60 -18.71 17.69
CA GLY A 79 10.12 -18.71 19.06
C GLY A 79 9.82 -17.41 19.80
N GLY A 80 10.16 -17.36 21.08
CA GLY A 80 10.00 -16.17 21.93
C GLY A 80 11.06 -15.08 21.72
N GLN A 81 12.04 -15.32 20.84
CA GLN A 81 13.10 -14.35 20.55
C GLN A 81 12.54 -13.19 19.74
N VAL A 82 12.96 -11.98 20.11
CA VAL A 82 12.56 -10.72 19.48
C VAL A 82 13.77 -9.88 19.13
N TYR A 83 13.64 -9.01 18.13
CA TYR A 83 14.67 -8.02 17.81
C TYR A 83 14.72 -6.92 18.89
N PRO A 84 15.91 -6.43 19.25
CA PRO A 84 16.03 -5.20 20.01
C PRO A 84 15.52 -4.03 19.17
N ALA A 85 14.61 -3.25 19.72
CA ALA A 85 14.02 -2.10 19.06
C ALA A 85 14.58 -0.77 19.60
N PRO A 86 14.54 0.31 18.81
CA PRO A 86 15.21 1.57 19.15
C PRO A 86 14.51 2.40 20.24
N GLY A 87 13.32 2.00 20.68
CA GLY A 87 12.44 2.83 21.47
C GLY A 87 11.53 3.71 20.62
N PHE A 88 10.53 4.31 21.27
CA PHE A 88 9.56 5.20 20.64
C PHE A 88 9.43 6.49 21.46
N ASN A 89 9.44 7.65 20.79
CA ASN A 89 9.37 8.98 21.42
C ASN A 89 10.36 9.18 22.59
N GLY A 90 11.61 8.76 22.41
CA GLY A 90 12.67 8.89 23.42
C GLY A 90 12.61 7.89 24.57
N VAL A 91 11.63 6.98 24.58
CA VAL A 91 11.50 5.92 25.58
C VAL A 91 11.86 4.58 24.96
N ASN A 92 12.89 3.92 25.51
CA ASN A 92 13.26 2.56 25.14
C ASN A 92 12.94 1.60 26.29
N ASN A 93 11.95 0.73 26.07
CA ASN A 93 11.58 -0.33 27.00
C ASN A 93 11.73 -1.70 26.34
N PRO A 94 12.85 -2.42 26.57
CA PRO A 94 13.11 -3.72 25.96
C PRO A 94 12.07 -4.80 26.25
N SER A 95 11.29 -4.70 27.34
CA SER A 95 10.20 -5.66 27.60
C SER A 95 9.03 -5.53 26.61
N ARG A 96 8.98 -4.44 25.85
CA ARG A 96 8.02 -4.19 24.77
C ARG A 96 8.59 -4.49 23.37
N ASN A 97 9.76 -5.13 23.28
CA ASN A 97 10.23 -5.70 22.02
C ASN A 97 9.29 -6.84 21.61
N GLN A 98 8.65 -6.72 20.46
CA GLN A 98 7.61 -7.65 20.01
C GLN A 98 7.78 -8.10 18.54
N LEU A 99 8.83 -7.64 17.86
CA LEU A 99 9.15 -8.11 16.51
C LEU A 99 9.88 -9.46 16.60
N GLN A 100 9.20 -10.55 16.25
CA GLN A 100 9.76 -11.90 16.37
C GLN A 100 10.99 -12.05 15.46
N SER A 101 12.11 -12.52 16.01
CA SER A 101 13.39 -12.65 15.29
C SER A 101 13.75 -14.09 14.92
N ASN A 102 12.94 -15.05 15.35
CA ASN A 102 13.19 -16.46 15.12
C ASN A 102 11.89 -17.17 14.71
N CYS A 103 11.64 -17.23 13.40
CA CYS A 103 10.47 -17.87 12.79
C CYS A 103 10.89 -18.94 11.76
N PRO A 104 11.68 -19.96 12.17
CA PRO A 104 12.47 -20.76 11.24
C PRO A 104 11.66 -21.45 10.13
N SER A 105 10.46 -21.96 10.44
CA SER A 105 9.60 -22.58 9.43
C SER A 105 9.07 -21.54 8.44
N LEU A 106 8.64 -20.36 8.89
CA LEU A 106 8.17 -19.29 8.01
C LEU A 106 9.29 -18.79 7.09
N ASN A 107 10.47 -18.50 7.65
CA ASN A 107 11.63 -18.01 6.89
C ASN A 107 12.01 -18.98 5.77
N ALA A 108 11.97 -20.29 6.04
CA ALA A 108 12.26 -21.31 5.03
C ALA A 108 11.13 -21.52 4.01
N GLN A 109 9.86 -21.41 4.42
CA GLN A 109 8.72 -21.87 3.61
C GLN A 109 8.09 -20.77 2.76
N ILE A 110 8.15 -19.49 3.15
CA ILE A 110 7.60 -18.38 2.35
C ILE A 110 8.13 -18.39 0.90
N PRO A 111 9.47 -18.48 0.66
CA PRO A 111 9.99 -18.52 -0.70
C PRO A 111 9.54 -19.76 -1.47
N ILE A 112 9.40 -20.90 -0.79
CA ILE A 112 8.92 -22.15 -1.40
C ILE A 112 7.47 -21.97 -1.88
N CYS A 113 6.61 -21.37 -1.05
CA CYS A 113 5.22 -21.08 -1.42
C CYS A 113 5.12 -20.18 -2.65
N GLN A 114 5.94 -19.14 -2.71
CA GLN A 114 5.97 -18.19 -3.82
C GLN A 114 6.54 -18.82 -5.10
N GLN A 115 7.71 -19.47 -5.00
CA GLN A 115 8.49 -19.90 -6.16
C GLN A 115 8.07 -21.27 -6.69
N GLN A 116 7.77 -22.23 -5.82
CA GLN A 116 7.40 -23.59 -6.24
C GLN A 116 5.90 -23.75 -6.45
N TYR A 117 5.09 -23.14 -5.58
CA TYR A 117 3.64 -23.33 -5.58
C TYR A 117 2.87 -22.12 -6.15
N GLY A 118 3.57 -21.04 -6.53
CA GLY A 118 2.97 -19.86 -7.15
C GLY A 118 1.99 -19.09 -6.26
N LYS A 119 2.05 -19.28 -4.93
CA LYS A 119 1.17 -18.61 -3.98
C LYS A 119 1.57 -17.16 -3.79
N LYS A 120 0.59 -16.29 -3.53
CA LYS A 120 0.88 -14.95 -3.00
C LYS A 120 0.88 -15.00 -1.48
N ILE A 121 1.89 -14.41 -0.88
CA ILE A 121 2.04 -14.28 0.58
C ILE A 121 1.84 -12.81 0.94
N ILE A 122 0.74 -12.49 1.61
CA ILE A 122 0.40 -11.11 2.01
C ILE A 122 0.52 -11.00 3.53
N LEU A 123 1.20 -9.98 4.06
CA LEU A 123 1.35 -9.79 5.50
C LEU A 123 0.22 -8.92 6.05
N SER A 124 -0.55 -9.44 7.00
CA SER A 124 -1.68 -8.73 7.59
C SER A 124 -1.32 -7.92 8.81
N LEU A 125 -1.87 -6.71 8.88
CA LEU A 125 -1.76 -5.81 10.00
C LEU A 125 -3.08 -5.79 10.77
N GLY A 126 -2.98 -5.73 12.10
CA GLY A 126 -4.12 -5.58 12.99
C GLY A 126 -4.61 -6.92 13.55
N GLY A 127 -5.81 -7.32 13.13
CA GLY A 127 -6.62 -8.42 13.67
C GLY A 127 -7.48 -7.98 14.86
N GLY A 128 -8.21 -8.93 15.46
CA GLY A 128 -9.21 -8.68 16.51
C GLY A 128 -8.69 -8.22 17.89
N VAL A 129 -7.42 -7.86 18.02
CA VAL A 129 -6.89 -7.19 19.22
C VAL A 129 -7.12 -5.68 19.11
N THR A 130 -7.25 -4.97 20.23
CA THR A 130 -7.49 -3.50 20.25
C THR A 130 -6.26 -2.69 20.66
N THR A 131 -5.10 -3.35 20.74
CA THR A 131 -3.88 -2.81 21.33
C THR A 131 -2.99 -2.07 20.33
N TYR A 132 -3.33 -2.02 19.04
CA TYR A 132 -2.60 -1.25 18.04
C TYR A 132 -3.31 0.07 17.74
N GLN A 133 -2.57 1.13 17.46
CA GLN A 133 -3.15 2.39 16.99
C GLN A 133 -2.12 3.22 16.22
N LEU A 134 -2.56 3.96 15.21
CA LEU A 134 -1.78 5.02 14.60
C LEU A 134 -2.37 6.37 15.00
N THR A 135 -1.51 7.28 15.43
CA THR A 135 -1.88 8.66 15.76
C THR A 135 -1.10 9.62 14.89
N GLY A 136 -1.81 10.24 13.96
CA GLY A 136 -1.25 11.22 13.04
C GLY A 136 -0.43 10.58 11.93
N LYS A 137 -0.13 11.43 10.96
CA LYS A 137 0.52 11.06 9.71
C LYS A 137 1.90 10.39 9.91
N TYR A 138 2.71 10.92 10.84
CA TYR A 138 4.06 10.42 11.13
C TYR A 138 4.08 8.94 11.51
N GLU A 139 3.21 8.50 12.41
CA GLU A 139 3.19 7.09 12.84
C GLU A 139 2.83 6.16 11.69
N GLY A 140 1.90 6.58 10.84
CA GLY A 140 1.51 5.83 9.64
C GLY A 140 2.65 5.66 8.64
N GLU A 141 3.38 6.73 8.35
CA GLU A 141 4.52 6.70 7.44
C GLU A 141 5.72 5.96 8.01
N LEU A 142 5.96 6.08 9.32
CA LEU A 142 6.96 5.30 10.04
C LEU A 142 6.66 3.81 9.89
N LEU A 143 5.43 3.39 10.17
CA LEU A 143 5.02 1.99 10.04
C LEU A 143 5.12 1.50 8.59
N ALA A 144 4.62 2.26 7.61
CA ALA A 144 4.74 1.92 6.19
C ALA A 144 6.20 1.71 5.77
N THR A 145 7.07 2.62 6.22
CA THR A 145 8.50 2.54 5.96
C THR A 145 9.11 1.30 6.61
N GLN A 146 8.82 1.04 7.88
CA GLN A 146 9.32 -0.16 8.57
C GLN A 146 8.82 -1.44 7.91
N LEU A 147 7.55 -1.53 7.54
CA LEU A 147 6.99 -2.69 6.83
C LEU A 147 7.69 -2.94 5.50
N TRP A 148 7.81 -1.89 4.68
CA TRP A 148 8.51 -1.98 3.40
C TRP A 148 9.96 -2.37 3.59
N TYR A 149 10.64 -1.69 4.51
CA TYR A 149 12.02 -1.94 4.74
C TYR A 149 12.27 -3.28 5.37
N MET A 150 11.40 -3.87 6.21
CA MET A 150 11.58 -5.15 6.93
C MET A 150 10.99 -6.39 6.24
N PHE A 151 9.96 -6.21 5.39
CA PHE A 151 9.24 -7.31 4.72
C PHE A 151 9.11 -7.14 3.21
N GLY A 152 9.45 -5.97 2.66
CA GLY A 152 9.53 -5.72 1.21
C GLY A 152 10.92 -6.09 0.64
N PRO A 153 11.27 -5.55 -0.55
CA PRO A 153 12.52 -5.85 -1.22
C PRO A 153 13.75 -5.55 -0.38
N LYS A 154 14.80 -6.37 -0.55
CA LYS A 154 16.08 -6.14 0.11
C LYS A 154 16.64 -4.79 -0.32
N ASN A 155 16.80 -3.88 0.63
CA ASN A 155 17.55 -2.66 0.44
C ASN A 155 18.98 -2.84 0.99
N PRO A 156 20.04 -2.71 0.16
CA PRO A 156 21.42 -2.88 0.61
C PRO A 156 21.87 -1.92 1.72
N SER A 157 21.23 -0.75 1.83
CA SER A 157 21.53 0.25 2.86
C SER A 157 20.75 0.03 4.16
N TRP A 158 19.83 -0.95 4.19
CA TRP A 158 19.09 -1.29 5.40
C TRP A 158 19.88 -2.24 6.28
N THR A 159 20.20 -1.79 7.49
CA THR A 159 20.91 -2.56 8.53
C THR A 159 19.99 -3.02 9.66
N GLY A 160 18.70 -2.67 9.58
CA GLY A 160 17.70 -3.03 10.59
C GLY A 160 17.18 -4.47 10.43
N PRO A 161 16.16 -4.84 11.22
CA PRO A 161 15.62 -6.21 11.25
C PRO A 161 15.18 -6.73 9.89
N ARG A 162 15.33 -8.05 9.76
CA ARG A 162 14.92 -8.79 8.58
C ARG A 162 14.17 -10.09 8.89
N PRO A 163 12.93 -10.00 9.42
CA PRO A 163 12.36 -11.12 10.18
C PRO A 163 12.17 -12.41 9.38
N PHE A 164 11.93 -12.31 8.06
CA PHE A 164 11.71 -13.47 7.19
C PHE A 164 12.92 -13.91 6.39
N ASP A 165 14.06 -13.20 6.45
CA ASP A 165 15.26 -13.64 5.73
C ASP A 165 15.72 -15.01 6.23
N ASN A 166 16.18 -15.85 5.31
CA ASN A 166 16.66 -17.19 5.62
C ASN A 166 18.14 -17.31 5.24
N GLY A 167 19.01 -17.06 6.23
CA GLY A 167 20.45 -16.95 5.99
C GLY A 167 20.76 -15.82 5.01
N ASN A 168 21.33 -16.16 3.85
CA ASN A 168 21.67 -15.19 2.81
C ASN A 168 20.52 -14.89 1.84
N GLN A 169 19.43 -15.66 1.90
CA GLN A 169 18.28 -15.46 1.04
C GLN A 169 17.39 -14.36 1.61
N ALA A 170 17.26 -13.27 0.86
CA ALA A 170 16.29 -12.26 1.19
C ALA A 170 14.87 -12.73 0.87
N VAL A 171 13.95 -12.47 1.79
CA VAL A 171 12.54 -12.84 1.66
C VAL A 171 11.69 -11.59 1.72
N GLU A 172 10.87 -11.42 0.68
CA GLU A 172 9.91 -10.33 0.56
C GLU A 172 8.49 -10.88 0.40
N VAL A 173 7.53 -10.27 1.08
CA VAL A 173 6.10 -10.58 0.90
C VAL A 173 5.61 -10.04 -0.44
N ASP A 174 4.41 -10.45 -0.87
CA ASP A 174 3.75 -9.98 -2.08
C ASP A 174 2.80 -8.81 -1.83
N GLY A 175 2.65 -8.37 -0.59
CA GLY A 175 1.72 -7.30 -0.25
C GLY A 175 1.49 -7.16 1.24
N PHE A 176 0.62 -6.21 1.57
CA PHE A 176 0.16 -5.96 2.93
C PHE A 176 -1.36 -5.92 2.98
N ASP A 177 -1.94 -6.57 3.99
CA ASP A 177 -3.37 -6.60 4.27
C ASP A 177 -3.69 -5.70 5.47
N MET A 178 -4.72 -4.86 5.33
CA MET A 178 -5.21 -4.02 6.40
C MET A 178 -6.43 -4.70 7.03
N ASP A 179 -6.23 -5.42 8.12
CA ASP A 179 -7.28 -6.05 8.92
C ASP A 179 -7.49 -5.23 10.21
N ILE A 180 -7.96 -4.00 10.02
CA ILE A 180 -8.14 -3.02 11.10
C ILE A 180 -9.56 -3.16 11.64
N GLU A 181 -9.69 -3.70 12.85
CA GLU A 181 -10.99 -4.12 13.41
C GLU A 181 -11.57 -3.15 14.45
N HIS A 182 -10.91 -2.00 14.68
CA HIS A 182 -11.43 -0.96 15.55
C HIS A 182 -11.25 0.45 14.97
N PRO A 183 -12.12 1.40 15.34
CA PRO A 183 -12.04 2.77 14.84
C PRO A 183 -10.71 3.45 15.17
N SER A 184 -10.26 4.31 14.26
CA SER A 184 -9.13 5.22 14.49
C SER A 184 -9.48 6.28 15.54
N THR A 185 -8.49 6.73 16.32
CA THR A 185 -8.65 7.83 17.30
C THR A 185 -8.23 9.19 16.74
N ASP A 186 -7.77 9.25 15.49
CA ASP A 186 -7.16 10.43 14.86
C ASP A 186 -7.85 10.81 13.53
N ASN A 187 -9.12 10.41 13.34
CA ASN A 187 -9.83 10.52 12.06
C ASN A 187 -9.09 9.83 10.90
N SER A 188 -8.43 8.71 11.20
CA SER A 188 -7.70 7.84 10.27
C SER A 188 -6.49 8.51 9.59
N GLN A 189 -5.96 9.61 10.14
CA GLN A 189 -4.79 10.28 9.55
C GLN A 189 -3.60 9.34 9.41
N GLY A 190 -3.26 8.59 10.46
CA GLY A 190 -2.16 7.63 10.43
C GLY A 190 -2.41 6.47 9.48
N TYR A 191 -3.62 5.90 9.49
CA TYR A 191 -3.96 4.79 8.58
C TYR A 191 -3.97 5.20 7.11
N ILE A 192 -4.49 6.38 6.78
CA ILE A 192 -4.42 6.95 5.43
C ILE A 192 -2.97 7.15 5.01
N ALA A 193 -2.12 7.68 5.88
CA ALA A 193 -0.71 7.91 5.60
C ALA A 193 0.04 6.59 5.35
N LEU A 194 -0.24 5.56 6.16
CA LEU A 194 0.29 4.20 6.00
C LEU A 194 0.00 3.65 4.59
N VAL A 195 -1.28 3.59 4.19
CA VAL A 195 -1.67 2.98 2.91
C VAL A 195 -1.21 3.79 1.71
N THR A 196 -1.21 5.12 1.83
CA THR A 196 -0.74 6.03 0.77
C THR A 196 0.75 5.85 0.51
N LEU A 197 1.57 5.77 1.57
CA LEU A 197 3.00 5.57 1.44
C LEU A 197 3.32 4.16 0.92
N LEU A 198 2.65 3.11 1.41
CA LEU A 198 2.81 1.75 0.86
C LEU A 198 2.56 1.72 -0.66
N ARG A 199 1.48 2.35 -1.14
CA ARG A 199 1.22 2.44 -2.59
C ARG A 199 2.29 3.17 -3.37
N THR A 200 2.83 4.25 -2.80
CA THR A 200 3.94 4.98 -3.42
C THR A 200 5.17 4.08 -3.55
N LEU A 201 5.48 3.31 -2.51
CA LEU A 201 6.62 2.39 -2.50
C LEU A 201 6.44 1.25 -3.51
N PHE A 202 5.24 0.69 -3.62
CA PHE A 202 4.93 -0.38 -4.58
C PHE A 202 5.15 0.06 -6.02
N ALA A 203 4.81 1.30 -6.37
CA ALA A 203 4.98 1.84 -7.73
C ALA A 203 6.46 1.91 -8.17
N SER A 204 7.40 1.92 -7.22
CA SER A 204 8.84 1.92 -7.49
C SER A 204 9.48 0.53 -7.51
N ALA A 205 8.71 -0.51 -7.20
CA ALA A 205 9.22 -1.86 -7.07
C ALA A 205 9.25 -2.61 -8.41
N SER A 206 10.19 -3.53 -8.56
CA SER A 206 10.29 -4.39 -9.75
C SER A 206 9.23 -5.50 -9.79
N LYS A 207 8.73 -5.89 -8.61
CA LYS A 207 7.63 -6.87 -8.45
C LYS A 207 6.31 -6.15 -8.22
N THR A 208 5.21 -6.74 -8.67
CA THR A 208 3.87 -6.30 -8.29
C THR A 208 3.62 -6.60 -6.81
N TYR A 209 3.20 -5.57 -6.06
CA TYR A 209 2.73 -5.67 -4.68
C TYR A 209 1.24 -5.39 -4.59
N TYR A 210 0.56 -6.13 -3.71
CA TYR A 210 -0.87 -5.98 -3.47
C TYR A 210 -1.13 -5.24 -2.16
N LEU A 211 -2.05 -4.27 -2.18
CA LEU A 211 -2.65 -3.73 -0.96
C LEU A 211 -4.05 -4.30 -0.84
N THR A 212 -4.33 -4.99 0.26
CA THR A 212 -5.63 -5.60 0.52
C THR A 212 -6.21 -5.09 1.83
N GLY A 213 -7.51 -5.28 2.02
CA GLY A 213 -8.19 -4.87 3.23
C GLY A 213 -9.30 -5.83 3.61
N ALA A 214 -9.55 -5.99 4.91
CA ALA A 214 -10.53 -6.94 5.45
C ALA A 214 -11.63 -6.25 6.28
N PRO A 215 -12.46 -5.38 5.69
CA PRO A 215 -13.50 -4.68 6.44
C PRO A 215 -14.60 -5.66 6.90
N GLN A 216 -15.35 -5.29 7.93
CA GLN A 216 -16.60 -5.99 8.27
C GLN A 216 -17.69 -5.70 7.23
N CYS A 217 -18.82 -6.42 7.31
CA CYS A 217 -19.83 -6.33 6.26
C CYS A 217 -20.64 -5.03 6.22
N VAL A 218 -20.59 -4.17 7.25
CA VAL A 218 -21.31 -2.88 7.25
C VAL A 218 -20.68 -1.93 6.24
N VAL A 219 -21.52 -1.19 5.49
CA VAL A 219 -21.08 -0.24 4.46
C VAL A 219 -21.50 1.19 4.84
N PRO A 220 -20.59 2.17 4.88
CA PRO A 220 -19.14 2.00 4.88
C PRO A 220 -18.64 1.39 6.21
N ASP A 221 -17.54 0.64 6.17
CA ASP A 221 -16.91 0.07 7.36
C ASP A 221 -16.26 1.17 8.22
N ALA A 222 -16.49 1.14 9.53
CA ALA A 222 -16.07 2.20 10.44
C ALA A 222 -14.54 2.33 10.60
N SER A 223 -13.79 1.26 10.37
CA SER A 223 -12.35 1.21 10.57
C SER A 223 -11.58 1.43 9.27
N MET A 224 -12.15 0.99 8.15
CA MET A 224 -11.46 0.91 6.87
C MET A 224 -11.91 1.92 5.82
N ALA A 225 -13.11 2.49 5.95
CA ALA A 225 -13.69 3.32 4.90
C ALA A 225 -12.81 4.53 4.53
N ALA A 226 -12.17 5.14 5.52
CA ALA A 226 -11.28 6.28 5.31
C ALA A 226 -10.04 5.89 4.48
N MET A 227 -9.41 4.75 4.77
CA MET A 227 -8.29 4.22 3.97
C MET A 227 -8.71 3.93 2.53
N ILE A 228 -9.82 3.19 2.35
CA ILE A 228 -10.30 2.78 1.03
C ILE A 228 -10.72 3.99 0.18
N SER A 229 -11.23 5.05 0.81
CA SER A 229 -11.57 6.31 0.14
C SER A 229 -10.35 7.13 -0.25
N ALA A 230 -9.23 7.00 0.48
CA ALA A 230 -8.02 7.78 0.25
C ALA A 230 -7.03 7.14 -0.74
N THR A 231 -7.03 5.80 -0.87
CA THR A 231 -6.02 5.08 -1.65
C THR A 231 -6.61 3.84 -2.31
N ARG A 232 -6.06 3.46 -3.47
CA ARG A 232 -6.47 2.25 -4.21
C ARG A 232 -6.12 0.99 -3.43
N PHE A 233 -7.06 0.07 -3.26
CA PHE A 233 -6.85 -1.31 -2.83
C PHE A 233 -7.01 -2.25 -4.05
N ASP A 234 -6.30 -3.37 -4.08
CA ASP A 234 -6.41 -4.36 -5.17
C ASP A 234 -7.52 -5.37 -4.91
N MET A 235 -7.67 -5.75 -3.64
CA MET A 235 -8.63 -6.76 -3.19
C MET A 235 -9.19 -6.36 -1.84
N ILE A 236 -10.48 -6.64 -1.63
CA ILE A 236 -11.19 -6.39 -0.38
C ILE A 236 -11.84 -7.70 0.07
N PHE A 237 -11.46 -8.16 1.26
CA PHE A 237 -11.85 -9.42 1.89
C PHE A 237 -12.96 -9.15 2.93
N VAL A 238 -14.15 -8.80 2.47
CA VAL A 238 -15.26 -8.40 3.36
C VAL A 238 -15.66 -9.55 4.29
N GLN A 239 -15.56 -9.34 5.60
CA GLN A 239 -15.92 -10.28 6.65
C GLN A 239 -17.46 -10.35 6.78
N PHE A 240 -18.06 -11.35 6.14
CA PHE A 240 -19.52 -11.57 6.16
C PHE A 240 -19.96 -12.46 7.33
N TYR A 241 -19.37 -12.26 8.50
CA TYR A 241 -19.67 -12.98 9.74
C TYR A 241 -19.55 -12.03 10.95
N ASN A 242 -20.02 -12.47 12.11
CA ASN A 242 -20.07 -11.74 13.39
C ASN A 242 -20.98 -10.50 13.42
N THR A 243 -21.47 -10.01 12.28
CA THR A 243 -22.46 -8.92 12.20
C THR A 243 -23.77 -9.41 11.56
N PRO A 244 -24.80 -9.77 12.35
CA PRO A 244 -26.01 -10.42 11.84
C PRO A 244 -26.78 -9.62 10.78
N SER A 245 -26.75 -8.29 10.83
CA SER A 245 -27.47 -7.42 9.89
C SER A 245 -27.00 -7.54 8.44
N CYS A 246 -25.79 -8.07 8.20
CA CYS A 246 -25.22 -8.23 6.86
C CYS A 246 -24.47 -9.56 6.65
N SER A 247 -24.61 -10.53 7.55
CA SER A 247 -23.87 -11.79 7.50
C SER A 247 -24.30 -12.72 6.35
N ALA A 248 -23.37 -13.56 5.89
CA ALA A 248 -23.64 -14.64 4.96
C ALA A 248 -24.64 -15.66 5.52
N ALA A 249 -24.62 -15.90 6.84
CA ALA A 249 -25.53 -16.84 7.48
C ALA A 249 -26.99 -16.34 7.44
N THR A 250 -27.19 -15.03 7.65
CA THR A 250 -28.51 -14.38 7.49
C THR A 250 -29.02 -14.53 6.07
N TRP A 251 -28.16 -14.35 5.05
CA TRP A 251 -28.54 -14.57 3.66
C TRP A 251 -29.03 -16.01 3.43
N VAL A 252 -28.28 -16.99 3.92
CA VAL A 252 -28.61 -18.41 3.76
C VAL A 252 -29.92 -18.77 4.46
N ALA A 253 -30.14 -18.27 5.68
CA ALA A 253 -31.36 -18.51 6.44
C ALA A 253 -32.61 -17.99 5.71
N ASN A 254 -32.50 -16.90 4.96
CA ASN A 254 -33.58 -16.31 4.18
C ASN A 254 -33.69 -16.86 2.75
N ASN A 255 -32.74 -17.69 2.31
CA ASN A 255 -32.71 -18.30 0.98
C ASN A 255 -32.51 -19.82 1.04
N PRO A 256 -33.29 -20.58 1.85
CA PRO A 256 -33.03 -21.99 2.13
C PRO A 256 -33.16 -22.91 0.90
N SER A 257 -33.96 -22.50 -0.09
CA SER A 257 -34.22 -23.26 -1.32
C SER A 257 -33.50 -22.69 -2.55
N TYR A 258 -32.58 -21.75 -2.37
CA TYR A 258 -31.88 -21.14 -3.49
C TYR A 258 -31.09 -22.16 -4.30
N MET A 259 -31.25 -22.10 -5.62
CA MET A 259 -30.45 -22.85 -6.59
C MET A 259 -29.76 -21.89 -7.57
N PRO A 260 -28.58 -22.24 -8.10
CA PRO A 260 -27.84 -21.39 -9.05
C PRO A 260 -28.69 -20.87 -10.20
N GLY A 261 -28.58 -19.56 -10.48
CA GLY A 261 -29.30 -18.87 -11.54
C GLY A 261 -30.72 -18.40 -11.18
N GLN A 262 -31.24 -18.75 -10.00
CA GLN A 262 -32.54 -18.25 -9.53
C GLN A 262 -32.45 -16.85 -8.93
N THR A 263 -33.61 -16.22 -8.73
CA THR A 263 -33.72 -15.00 -7.91
C THR A 263 -33.59 -15.35 -6.43
N PHE A 264 -33.15 -14.38 -5.63
CA PHE A 264 -32.94 -14.53 -4.19
C PHE A 264 -33.27 -13.23 -3.45
N GLN A 265 -33.49 -13.33 -2.14
CA GLN A 265 -33.63 -12.19 -1.25
C GLN A 265 -32.25 -11.69 -0.82
N GLN A 266 -32.02 -10.37 -0.88
CA GLN A 266 -30.75 -9.81 -0.41
C GLN A 266 -30.53 -10.04 1.09
N ALA A 267 -31.62 -10.06 1.89
CA ALA A 267 -31.59 -10.45 3.31
C ALA A 267 -30.50 -9.73 4.14
N GLY A 268 -30.28 -8.44 3.86
CA GLY A 268 -29.25 -7.62 4.52
C GLY A 268 -27.81 -7.86 4.04
N PHE A 269 -27.55 -8.89 3.22
CA PHE A 269 -26.22 -9.16 2.68
C PHE A 269 -25.74 -8.03 1.77
N THR A 270 -24.68 -7.35 2.19
CA THR A 270 -24.25 -6.06 1.65
C THR A 270 -23.26 -6.15 0.49
N TYR A 271 -23.08 -7.31 -0.15
CA TYR A 271 -22.11 -7.48 -1.23
C TYR A 271 -22.30 -6.45 -2.37
N ASP A 272 -23.53 -6.31 -2.87
CA ASP A 272 -23.83 -5.37 -3.96
C ASP A 272 -23.69 -3.90 -3.47
N THR A 273 -24.01 -3.62 -2.20
CA THR A 273 -23.78 -2.30 -1.56
C THR A 273 -22.30 -1.96 -1.47
N TRP A 274 -21.45 -2.92 -1.12
CA TRP A 274 -19.99 -2.79 -1.12
C TRP A 274 -19.47 -2.49 -2.53
N ALA A 275 -19.92 -3.25 -3.54
CA ALA A 275 -19.53 -3.03 -4.93
C ALA A 275 -19.90 -1.62 -5.40
N GLN A 276 -21.11 -1.17 -5.08
CA GLN A 276 -21.60 0.16 -5.41
C GLN A 276 -20.85 1.28 -4.67
N TRP A 277 -20.46 1.05 -3.41
CA TRP A 277 -19.70 2.04 -2.66
C TRP A 277 -18.27 2.15 -3.20
N LEU A 278 -17.60 1.02 -3.47
CA LEU A 278 -16.26 0.98 -4.06
C LEU A 278 -16.17 1.68 -5.41
N SER A 279 -17.23 1.63 -6.25
CA SER A 279 -17.21 2.30 -7.55
C SER A 279 -16.98 3.81 -7.45
N ASN A 280 -17.23 4.40 -6.28
CA ASN A 280 -17.05 5.82 -5.99
C ASN A 280 -15.71 6.15 -5.30
N THR A 281 -14.82 5.17 -5.13
CA THR A 281 -13.51 5.36 -4.48
C THR A 281 -12.35 5.12 -5.47
N PRO A 282 -11.09 5.37 -5.07
CA PRO A 282 -9.92 4.92 -5.82
C PRO A 282 -9.84 3.39 -5.99
N SER A 283 -10.61 2.63 -5.19
CA SER A 283 -10.66 1.16 -5.19
C SER A 283 -11.78 0.58 -6.06
N ARG A 284 -12.29 1.35 -7.03
CA ARG A 284 -13.38 0.92 -7.95
C ARG A 284 -13.13 -0.38 -8.72
N ASP A 285 -11.86 -0.68 -8.97
CA ASP A 285 -11.43 -1.89 -9.69
C ASP A 285 -11.01 -3.03 -8.74
N ALA A 286 -11.12 -2.82 -7.42
CA ALA A 286 -10.77 -3.84 -6.45
C ALA A 286 -11.68 -5.05 -6.59
N LYS A 287 -11.09 -6.24 -6.46
CA LYS A 287 -11.88 -7.48 -6.39
C LYS A 287 -12.45 -7.68 -5.00
N LEU A 288 -13.75 -7.90 -4.93
CA LEU A 288 -14.50 -8.21 -3.72
C LEU A 288 -14.52 -9.73 -3.50
N TYR A 289 -14.15 -10.14 -2.29
CA TYR A 289 -14.21 -11.52 -1.83
C TYR A 289 -15.27 -11.65 -0.75
N ILE A 290 -15.96 -12.79 -0.75
CA ILE A 290 -16.82 -13.18 0.37
C ILE A 290 -15.93 -13.89 1.38
N THR A 291 -15.68 -13.27 2.54
CA THR A 291 -14.89 -13.91 3.61
C THR A 291 -15.81 -14.70 4.53
N LEU A 292 -15.50 -16.00 4.74
CA LEU A 292 -16.32 -16.93 5.52
C LEU A 292 -15.53 -17.58 6.66
N PRO A 293 -16.18 -17.88 7.81
CA PRO A 293 -15.61 -18.75 8.83
C PRO A 293 -15.44 -20.18 8.30
N ALA A 294 -14.28 -20.77 8.52
CA ALA A 294 -13.90 -22.06 7.95
C ALA A 294 -14.52 -23.27 8.68
N SER A 295 -15.04 -23.08 9.90
CA SER A 295 -15.67 -24.09 10.74
C SER A 295 -16.70 -23.44 11.70
N PRO A 296 -17.58 -24.23 12.35
CA PRO A 296 -18.55 -23.71 13.33
C PRO A 296 -17.94 -22.91 14.49
N ASP A 297 -16.69 -23.22 14.87
CA ASP A 297 -15.95 -22.60 15.99
C ASP A 297 -14.89 -21.59 15.53
N ALA A 298 -14.88 -21.21 14.25
CA ALA A 298 -13.97 -20.19 13.71
C ALA A 298 -14.46 -18.75 13.95
N ALA A 299 -15.75 -18.56 14.25
CA ALA A 299 -16.39 -17.27 14.48
C ALA A 299 -17.49 -17.40 15.55
N ILE A 300 -18.22 -16.32 15.84
CA ILE A 300 -19.36 -16.37 16.76
C ILE A 300 -20.38 -17.39 16.25
N ALA A 301 -20.91 -18.22 17.15
CA ALA A 301 -21.86 -19.28 16.84
C ALA A 301 -23.01 -18.78 15.95
N GLY A 302 -23.35 -19.57 14.92
CA GLY A 302 -24.40 -19.24 13.94
C GLY A 302 -23.91 -18.52 12.69
N ASN A 303 -22.63 -18.14 12.58
CA ASN A 303 -22.10 -17.47 11.39
C ASN A 303 -21.47 -18.43 10.35
N TYR A 304 -21.19 -19.66 10.72
CA TYR A 304 -20.65 -20.66 9.81
C TYR A 304 -21.70 -21.12 8.79
N LEU A 305 -21.26 -21.27 7.53
CA LEU A 305 -22.04 -21.91 6.47
C LEU A 305 -21.48 -23.31 6.22
N THR A 306 -22.36 -24.30 6.09
CA THR A 306 -21.96 -25.61 5.54
C THR A 306 -21.37 -25.46 4.14
N HIS A 307 -20.57 -26.44 3.70
CA HIS A 307 -19.96 -26.41 2.35
C HIS A 307 -20.99 -26.22 1.23
N GLN A 308 -22.19 -26.81 1.36
CA GLN A 308 -23.26 -26.68 0.37
C GLN A 308 -23.96 -25.30 0.42
N GLN A 309 -24.13 -24.72 1.61
CA GLN A 309 -24.64 -23.36 1.75
C GLN A 309 -23.66 -22.34 1.15
N ALA A 310 -22.35 -22.52 1.37
CA ALA A 310 -21.31 -21.70 0.75
C ALA A 310 -21.33 -21.81 -0.78
N LYS A 311 -21.49 -23.02 -1.35
CA LYS A 311 -21.67 -23.22 -2.81
C LYS A 311 -22.82 -22.39 -3.38
N ASN A 312 -23.96 -22.39 -2.67
CA ASN A 312 -25.16 -21.66 -3.07
C ASN A 312 -24.91 -20.15 -3.06
N LEU A 313 -24.32 -19.62 -1.99
CA LEU A 313 -23.96 -18.21 -1.88
C LEU A 313 -22.95 -17.79 -2.97
N ILE A 314 -21.89 -18.58 -3.19
CA ILE A 314 -20.90 -18.34 -4.25
C ILE A 314 -21.60 -18.23 -5.61
N SER A 315 -22.49 -19.18 -5.92
CA SER A 315 -23.20 -19.20 -7.21
C SER A 315 -24.11 -17.98 -7.39
N ALA A 316 -24.71 -17.47 -6.31
CA ALA A 316 -25.58 -16.30 -6.35
C ALA A 316 -24.84 -15.01 -6.73
N TYR A 317 -23.60 -14.84 -6.27
CA TYR A 317 -22.80 -13.62 -6.49
C TYR A 317 -21.69 -13.77 -7.54
N TYR A 318 -21.42 -14.98 -8.03
CA TYR A 318 -20.34 -15.25 -8.99
C TYR A 318 -20.38 -14.33 -10.22
N CYS A 319 -21.57 -14.02 -10.72
CA CYS A 319 -21.74 -13.19 -11.90
C CYS A 319 -21.38 -11.70 -11.70
N ARG A 320 -21.17 -11.21 -10.48
CA ARG A 320 -20.83 -9.80 -10.26
C ARG A 320 -19.46 -9.46 -10.84
N PRO A 321 -19.29 -8.32 -11.56
CA PRO A 321 -18.00 -7.96 -12.18
C PRO A 321 -16.85 -7.80 -11.17
N SER A 322 -17.17 -7.29 -9.97
CA SER A 322 -16.24 -7.12 -8.87
C SER A 322 -15.87 -8.42 -8.16
N PHE A 323 -16.55 -9.54 -8.43
CA PHE A 323 -16.30 -10.80 -7.74
C PHE A 323 -14.89 -11.34 -8.00
N GLY A 324 -14.13 -11.56 -6.92
CA GLY A 324 -12.76 -12.09 -6.94
C GLY A 324 -12.63 -13.52 -6.46
N GLY A 325 -13.58 -13.98 -5.63
CA GLY A 325 -13.58 -15.32 -5.06
C GLY A 325 -13.99 -15.33 -3.60
N VAL A 326 -13.38 -16.23 -2.83
CA VAL A 326 -13.69 -16.47 -1.42
C VAL A 326 -12.43 -16.30 -0.58
N ALA A 327 -12.57 -15.62 0.55
CA ALA A 327 -11.56 -15.59 1.59
C ALA A 327 -12.03 -16.43 2.79
N VAL A 328 -11.10 -17.01 3.55
CA VAL A 328 -11.42 -17.98 4.60
C VAL A 328 -10.68 -17.64 5.89
N TRP A 329 -11.44 -17.50 6.97
CA TRP A 329 -10.94 -17.37 8.34
C TRP A 329 -11.18 -18.68 9.11
N GLU A 330 -10.18 -19.51 9.44
CA GLU A 330 -8.79 -19.48 9.00
C GLU A 330 -8.29 -20.91 8.68
N ALA A 331 -7.05 -21.03 8.19
CA ALA A 331 -6.50 -22.25 7.61
C ALA A 331 -6.63 -23.49 8.51
N THR A 332 -6.35 -23.37 9.80
CA THR A 332 -6.33 -24.52 10.73
C THR A 332 -7.73 -25.07 10.95
N ARG A 333 -8.69 -24.18 11.22
CA ARG A 333 -10.12 -24.51 11.29
C ARG A 333 -10.61 -25.16 9.98
N GLY A 334 -10.22 -24.61 8.84
CA GLY A 334 -10.59 -25.13 7.53
C GLY A 334 -9.98 -26.51 7.20
N ASN A 335 -8.75 -26.77 7.65
CA ASN A 335 -8.08 -28.07 7.47
C ASN A 335 -8.78 -29.21 8.23
N GLY A 336 -9.33 -28.90 9.42
CA GLY A 336 -10.12 -29.84 10.22
C GLY A 336 -11.54 -30.06 9.68
N ASN A 337 -12.13 -29.05 9.03
CA ASN A 337 -13.49 -29.10 8.50
C ASN A 337 -13.56 -29.68 7.08
N ARG A 338 -13.51 -31.01 6.98
CA ARG A 338 -13.40 -31.71 5.70
C ARG A 338 -14.74 -32.02 5.04
N TYR A 339 -14.78 -31.92 3.71
CA TYR A 339 -15.88 -32.38 2.88
C TYR A 339 -15.31 -33.10 1.64
N ASN A 340 -15.74 -34.35 1.42
CA ASN A 340 -15.18 -35.24 0.39
C ASN A 340 -13.64 -35.32 0.39
N GLY A 341 -13.06 -35.40 1.59
CA GLY A 341 -11.61 -35.54 1.80
C GLY A 341 -10.80 -34.25 1.66
N LYS A 342 -11.41 -33.14 1.25
CA LYS A 342 -10.78 -31.82 1.09
C LYS A 342 -11.05 -30.88 2.26
N SER A 343 -10.15 -29.96 2.53
CA SER A 343 -10.33 -28.87 3.50
C SER A 343 -11.44 -27.90 3.06
N PHE A 344 -11.97 -27.08 3.98
CA PHE A 344 -13.00 -26.10 3.67
C PHE A 344 -12.58 -25.16 2.53
N GLN A 345 -11.40 -24.56 2.63
CA GLN A 345 -10.86 -23.66 1.60
C GLN A 345 -10.62 -24.36 0.25
N ALA A 346 -10.22 -25.63 0.24
CA ALA A 346 -10.09 -26.39 -0.99
C ALA A 346 -11.45 -26.63 -1.68
N VAL A 347 -12.49 -26.89 -0.89
CA VAL A 347 -13.85 -27.04 -1.40
C VAL A 347 -14.41 -25.72 -1.94
N MET A 348 -14.02 -24.56 -1.38
CA MET A 348 -14.40 -23.26 -1.96
C MET A 348 -13.87 -23.11 -3.39
N LYS A 349 -12.63 -23.57 -3.65
CA LYS A 349 -12.08 -23.58 -5.01
C LYS A 349 -12.89 -24.45 -5.96
N ASP A 350 -13.29 -25.64 -5.52
CA ASP A 350 -14.15 -26.53 -6.32
C ASP A 350 -15.50 -25.88 -6.65
N TRP A 351 -16.09 -25.14 -5.71
CA TRP A 351 -17.34 -24.40 -5.94
C TRP A 351 -17.17 -23.21 -6.88
N LEU A 352 -16.06 -22.48 -6.79
CA LEU A 352 -15.73 -21.41 -7.73
C LEU A 352 -15.51 -21.96 -9.15
N ALA A 353 -14.75 -23.05 -9.28
CA ALA A 353 -14.55 -23.72 -10.56
C ALA A 353 -15.87 -24.28 -11.12
N GLY A 354 -16.71 -24.84 -10.26
CA GLY A 354 -18.05 -25.32 -10.63
C GLY A 354 -18.96 -24.18 -11.12
N ALA A 355 -18.94 -23.01 -10.45
CA ALA A 355 -19.70 -21.84 -10.88
C ALA A 355 -19.23 -21.32 -12.26
N ALA A 356 -17.92 -21.35 -12.53
CA ALA A 356 -17.34 -20.91 -13.80
C ALA A 356 -17.84 -21.68 -15.03
N VAL A 357 -18.26 -22.95 -14.85
CA VAL A 357 -18.75 -23.82 -15.91
C VAL A 357 -20.24 -24.16 -15.78
N ASN A 358 -20.94 -23.51 -14.83
CA ASN A 358 -22.33 -23.81 -14.52
C ASN A 358 -23.24 -23.32 -15.68
N PRO A 359 -24.02 -24.22 -16.33
CA PRO A 359 -24.92 -23.85 -17.42
C PRO A 359 -25.95 -22.78 -17.04
N GLN A 360 -26.42 -22.79 -15.79
CA GLN A 360 -27.38 -21.83 -15.26
C GLN A 360 -26.76 -20.43 -15.04
N LEU A 361 -25.43 -20.30 -15.11
CA LEU A 361 -24.71 -19.02 -14.99
C LEU A 361 -24.13 -18.54 -16.34
N GLN A 362 -24.46 -19.20 -17.46
CA GLN A 362 -23.89 -18.93 -18.80
C GLN A 362 -23.98 -17.48 -19.27
N SER A 363 -25.00 -16.74 -18.82
CA SER A 363 -25.18 -15.32 -19.15
C SER A 363 -24.00 -14.44 -18.72
N CYS A 364 -23.20 -14.87 -17.74
CA CYS A 364 -22.07 -14.11 -17.21
C CYS A 364 -20.72 -14.83 -17.30
N VAL A 365 -20.70 -16.14 -17.61
CA VAL A 365 -19.47 -16.94 -17.74
C VAL A 365 -19.01 -17.16 -19.18
N SER A 366 -19.85 -16.80 -20.17
CA SER A 366 -19.48 -16.86 -21.59
C SER A 366 -18.58 -15.68 -21.96
N ALA A 367 -17.26 -15.92 -22.09
CA ALA A 367 -16.43 -15.10 -22.95
C ALA A 367 -16.89 -15.28 -24.41
N PRO A 368 -16.77 -14.27 -25.30
CA PRO A 368 -17.13 -14.44 -26.70
C PRO A 368 -16.34 -15.63 -27.27
N LYS A 369 -17.05 -16.59 -27.87
CA LYS A 369 -16.42 -17.64 -28.67
C LYS A 369 -15.67 -16.92 -29.79
N ASN A 370 -14.36 -16.76 -29.65
CA ASN A 370 -13.50 -16.62 -30.82
C ASN A 370 -13.67 -17.91 -31.61
N SER A 371 -14.53 -17.84 -32.62
CA SER A 371 -14.56 -18.80 -33.70
C SER A 371 -13.13 -18.86 -34.24
N CYS A 372 -12.53 -20.04 -34.19
CA CYS A 372 -11.23 -20.28 -34.81
C CYS A 372 -11.37 -19.97 -36.30
N ILE A 373 -10.91 -18.80 -36.72
CA ILE A 373 -10.62 -18.54 -38.13
C ILE A 373 -9.16 -18.91 -38.31
N THR A 374 -8.96 -19.95 -39.10
CA THR A 374 -7.67 -20.44 -39.59
C THR A 374 -6.79 -19.28 -40.07
N SER A 375 -5.58 -19.24 -39.54
CA SER A 375 -4.52 -18.30 -39.86
C SER A 375 -4.08 -18.39 -41.33
N THR A 376 -4.33 -17.34 -42.09
CA THR A 376 -3.46 -16.95 -43.22
C THR A 376 -2.53 -15.82 -42.77
N PRO A 377 -1.28 -15.75 -43.26
CA PRO A 377 -0.31 -14.75 -42.79
C PRO A 377 -0.77 -13.32 -43.13
N PRO A 378 -0.59 -12.33 -42.24
CA PRO A 378 -1.02 -10.97 -42.53
C PRO A 378 -0.07 -10.30 -43.52
N GLY A 379 -0.64 -9.88 -44.66
CA GLY A 379 -0.05 -8.84 -45.50
C GLY A 379 -0.06 -7.48 -44.79
N PRO A 380 0.72 -6.50 -45.27
CA PRO A 380 0.91 -5.22 -44.59
C PRO A 380 -0.37 -4.37 -44.67
N MET A 381 -0.86 -3.91 -43.51
CA MET A 381 -2.02 -3.00 -43.42
C MET A 381 -1.56 -1.54 -43.20
N PRO A 382 -2.26 -0.55 -43.78
CA PRO A 382 -1.88 0.86 -43.71
C PRO A 382 -2.39 1.56 -42.44
N SER A 383 -1.60 2.52 -41.97
CA SER A 383 -1.90 3.43 -40.87
C SER A 383 -2.83 4.56 -41.31
N ASN A 384 -3.96 4.76 -40.62
CA ASN A 384 -4.43 6.06 -40.12
C ASN A 384 -5.90 5.94 -39.67
N GLN A 385 -6.17 6.13 -38.37
CA GLN A 385 -7.21 7.03 -37.85
C GLN A 385 -7.12 7.07 -36.30
N PRO A 386 -7.40 8.20 -35.64
CA PRO A 386 -7.03 8.47 -34.25
C PRO A 386 -8.14 8.13 -33.24
N VAL A 387 -7.75 7.61 -32.07
CA VAL A 387 -8.60 7.43 -30.88
C VAL A 387 -8.51 8.70 -30.00
N PRO A 388 -9.61 9.20 -29.38
CA PRO A 388 -9.59 10.46 -28.60
C PRO A 388 -8.97 10.29 -27.19
N PRO A 389 -8.40 11.35 -26.58
CA PRO A 389 -7.61 11.24 -25.35
C PRO A 389 -8.44 11.50 -24.09
N SER A 390 -8.44 10.57 -23.12
CA SER A 390 -8.99 10.80 -21.76
C SER A 390 -7.97 10.60 -20.63
N THR A 391 -6.67 10.45 -20.94
CA THR A 391 -5.65 10.05 -19.95
C THR A 391 -4.49 11.02 -19.77
N GLY A 392 -4.45 12.15 -20.48
CA GLY A 392 -3.34 13.12 -20.38
C GLY A 392 -1.99 12.61 -20.91
N ALA A 393 -1.97 11.41 -21.50
CA ALA A 393 -0.83 10.81 -22.17
C ALA A 393 -0.85 11.13 -23.68
N CYS A 394 0.34 11.16 -24.29
CA CYS A 394 0.54 11.46 -25.69
C CYS A 394 1.76 10.72 -26.24
N GLY A 395 1.82 10.54 -27.56
CA GLY A 395 2.90 9.81 -28.21
C GLY A 395 2.38 8.72 -29.16
N PRO A 396 3.29 7.98 -29.82
CA PRO A 396 2.92 6.92 -30.75
C PRO A 396 1.98 5.90 -30.11
N GLY A 397 0.78 5.74 -30.67
CA GLY A 397 -0.24 4.80 -30.16
C GLY A 397 -1.02 5.27 -28.91
N LEU A 398 -0.71 6.44 -28.34
CA LEU A 398 -1.37 6.98 -27.14
C LEU A 398 -2.29 8.17 -27.42
N GLY A 399 -2.02 8.95 -28.48
CA GLY A 399 -2.83 10.10 -28.87
C GLY A 399 -2.06 11.42 -28.85
N SER A 400 -2.77 12.53 -29.08
CA SER A 400 -2.20 13.88 -29.17
C SER A 400 -2.79 14.82 -28.11
N CYS A 401 -1.99 15.79 -27.65
CA CYS A 401 -2.33 16.77 -26.63
C CYS A 401 -3.21 17.93 -27.09
N GLY A 402 -3.71 17.90 -28.32
CA GLY A 402 -4.49 19.00 -28.89
C GLY A 402 -3.67 20.30 -28.97
N SER A 403 -4.06 21.30 -28.19
CA SER A 403 -3.40 22.62 -28.14
C SER A 403 -2.18 22.67 -27.20
N ASN A 404 -1.92 21.62 -26.42
CA ASN A 404 -0.80 21.55 -25.47
C ASN A 404 0.43 20.84 -26.06
N CYS A 405 1.55 20.87 -25.35
CA CYS A 405 2.80 20.24 -25.72
C CYS A 405 2.84 18.79 -25.25
N CYS A 406 3.45 17.90 -26.04
CA CYS A 406 3.69 16.52 -25.66
C CYS A 406 5.16 16.36 -25.27
N SER A 407 5.44 16.09 -23.99
CA SER A 407 6.81 15.93 -23.51
C SER A 407 7.50 14.69 -24.12
N GLN A 408 8.83 14.62 -24.03
CA GLN A 408 9.58 13.41 -24.40
C GLN A 408 9.16 12.15 -23.63
N TYR A 409 8.48 12.30 -22.50
CA TYR A 409 8.01 11.21 -21.64
C TYR A 409 6.56 10.80 -21.91
N GLY A 410 5.92 11.40 -22.93
CA GLY A 410 4.59 11.02 -23.36
C GLY A 410 3.45 11.59 -22.52
N TYR A 411 3.62 12.81 -21.99
CA TYR A 411 2.59 13.51 -21.21
C TYR A 411 2.29 14.90 -21.77
N CYS A 412 1.02 15.30 -21.68
CA CYS A 412 0.53 16.60 -22.11
C CYS A 412 0.74 17.69 -21.06
N GLY A 413 1.26 18.85 -21.47
CA GLY A 413 1.39 20.02 -20.60
C GLY A 413 1.80 21.29 -21.35
N THR A 414 1.92 22.41 -20.62
CA THR A 414 2.20 23.75 -21.19
C THR A 414 3.50 24.37 -20.70
N SER A 415 4.25 23.69 -19.81
CA SER A 415 5.51 24.21 -19.27
C SER A 415 6.70 23.93 -20.19
N THR A 416 7.84 24.57 -19.94
CA THR A 416 9.11 24.31 -20.67
C THR A 416 9.53 22.84 -20.62
N ALA A 417 9.18 22.11 -19.56
CA ALA A 417 9.44 20.66 -19.46
C ALA A 417 8.63 19.82 -20.47
N HIS A 418 7.52 20.37 -20.97
CA HIS A 418 6.65 19.71 -21.96
C HIS A 418 6.88 20.27 -23.37
N CYS A 419 7.15 21.58 -23.49
CA CYS A 419 7.27 22.29 -24.75
C CYS A 419 8.72 22.48 -25.24
N GLY A 420 9.71 22.21 -24.37
CA GLY A 420 11.13 22.39 -24.64
C GLY A 420 11.79 21.19 -25.32
N THR A 421 13.09 20.98 -25.05
CA THR A 421 13.89 19.93 -25.66
C THR A 421 13.27 18.55 -25.46
N GLY A 422 13.09 17.80 -26.55
CA GLY A 422 12.48 16.47 -26.55
C GLY A 422 10.95 16.47 -26.71
N CYS A 423 10.31 17.62 -26.85
CA CYS A 423 8.88 17.68 -27.17
C CYS A 423 8.56 16.92 -28.48
N GLN A 424 7.53 16.07 -28.44
CA GLN A 424 7.14 15.20 -29.53
C GLN A 424 6.17 15.93 -30.49
N ALA A 425 6.72 16.57 -31.52
CA ALA A 425 5.97 17.44 -32.45
C ALA A 425 4.81 16.75 -33.21
N GLY A 426 4.84 15.42 -33.33
CA GLY A 426 3.72 14.64 -33.91
C GLY A 426 2.51 14.49 -32.99
N PHE A 427 2.65 14.81 -31.70
CA PHE A 427 1.66 14.53 -30.65
C PHE A 427 1.38 15.73 -29.74
N GLY A 428 1.97 16.90 -30.02
CA GLY A 428 1.71 18.17 -29.33
C GLY A 428 2.49 19.33 -29.96
N ARG A 429 2.24 20.56 -29.50
CA ARG A 429 2.93 21.77 -30.02
C ARG A 429 4.28 21.95 -29.33
N CYS A 430 5.37 22.08 -30.09
CA CYS A 430 6.72 22.25 -29.51
C CYS A 430 7.25 23.66 -29.79
N GLY A 431 7.96 24.25 -28.82
CA GLY A 431 8.68 25.52 -29.01
C GLY A 431 7.93 26.82 -28.66
N SER A 432 6.74 26.77 -28.07
CA SER A 432 5.98 27.98 -27.71
C SER A 432 5.75 28.12 -26.20
N VAL A 433 6.66 28.79 -25.50
CA VAL A 433 6.38 29.43 -24.20
C VAL A 433 7.04 30.81 -24.16
N ASN A 434 6.23 31.87 -24.03
CA ASN A 434 6.71 33.23 -23.70
C ASN A 434 6.98 33.28 -22.18
N PRO A 435 8.21 33.59 -21.71
CA PRO A 435 8.48 33.81 -20.29
C PRO A 435 8.12 35.24 -19.85
N PRO A 436 7.66 35.47 -18.60
CA PRO A 436 7.56 36.82 -18.03
C PRO A 436 8.95 37.43 -17.72
N PRO A 437 9.12 38.77 -17.70
CA PRO A 437 10.42 39.43 -17.62
C PRO A 437 10.98 39.52 -16.19
N ALA A 438 12.32 39.45 -16.08
CA ALA A 438 13.07 39.58 -14.83
C ALA A 438 13.28 41.06 -14.41
N PRO A 439 13.25 41.40 -13.11
CA PRO A 439 13.59 42.75 -12.65
C PRO A 439 15.11 42.97 -12.49
N SER A 440 15.51 44.18 -12.89
CA SER A 440 16.84 44.75 -13.03
C SER A 440 17.53 45.13 -11.70
N THR A 441 18.86 45.07 -11.71
CA THR A 441 19.81 45.50 -10.66
C THR A 441 20.20 46.98 -10.74
N ASN A 442 20.73 47.52 -9.61
CA ASN A 442 21.71 48.63 -9.37
C ASN A 442 21.18 49.92 -8.67
N PRO A 443 22.05 50.72 -7.99
CA PRO A 443 23.06 50.43 -6.95
C PRO A 443 22.90 51.30 -5.67
N ASN A 444 23.55 50.87 -4.59
CA ASN A 444 23.58 51.46 -3.24
C ASN A 444 24.38 52.79 -3.12
N PRO A 445 24.10 53.67 -2.14
CA PRO A 445 25.08 54.61 -1.58
C PRO A 445 25.53 54.25 -0.13
N ALA A 446 26.72 54.76 0.21
CA ALA A 446 27.64 54.38 1.29
C ALA A 446 27.21 54.73 2.75
N PRO A 447 27.92 54.21 3.78
CA PRO A 447 27.58 54.35 5.21
C PRO A 447 28.25 55.56 5.89
N ASN A 448 27.59 56.16 6.89
CA ASN A 448 28.19 57.12 7.83
C ASN A 448 27.96 56.65 9.29
N PRO A 449 28.92 56.83 10.21
CA PRO A 449 28.94 56.22 11.53
C PRO A 449 28.36 57.13 12.61
N GLY A 450 27.64 56.56 13.58
CA GLY A 450 27.41 57.21 14.87
C GLY A 450 26.00 57.07 15.46
N GLY A 451 25.86 56.22 16.49
CA GLY A 451 25.48 56.75 17.80
C GLY A 451 24.06 56.53 18.35
N SER A 452 23.10 55.94 17.64
CA SER A 452 21.72 55.86 18.20
C SER A 452 20.95 54.55 17.96
N GLY A 453 21.54 53.56 17.30
CA GLY A 453 20.86 52.29 17.03
C GLY A 453 19.59 52.44 16.17
N ALA A 454 19.37 53.60 15.56
CA ALA A 454 18.25 53.87 14.67
C ALA A 454 18.67 53.69 13.20
N CYS A 455 17.74 53.22 12.37
CA CYS A 455 17.95 52.95 10.96
C CYS A 455 16.67 53.20 10.17
N GLY A 456 16.77 53.29 8.85
CA GLY A 456 15.64 53.56 7.96
C GLY A 456 15.86 54.78 7.07
N ALA A 457 14.86 55.09 6.26
CA ALA A 457 14.89 56.23 5.34
C ALA A 457 15.22 57.53 6.09
N GLY A 458 16.31 58.20 5.68
CA GLY A 458 16.81 59.42 6.32
C GLY A 458 17.56 59.23 7.64
N LYS A 459 17.69 58.01 8.17
CA LYS A 459 18.42 57.68 9.41
C LYS A 459 19.70 56.87 9.20
N GLY A 460 19.86 56.27 8.02
CA GLY A 460 21.04 55.48 7.67
C GLY A 460 20.86 53.98 7.92
N SER A 461 21.92 53.21 7.65
CA SER A 461 21.90 51.74 7.69
C SER A 461 22.64 51.21 8.93
N CYS A 462 22.23 50.02 9.38
CA CYS A 462 22.87 49.32 10.48
C CYS A 462 24.27 48.81 10.09
N GLY A 463 25.26 49.13 10.92
CA GLY A 463 26.63 48.63 10.77
C GLY A 463 26.79 47.18 11.25
N GLY A 464 27.87 46.51 10.82
CA GLY A 464 28.29 45.22 11.37
C GLY A 464 27.40 44.01 11.04
N GLY A 465 26.65 44.04 9.93
CA GLY A 465 25.77 42.94 9.54
C GLY A 465 24.52 42.77 10.42
N SER A 466 24.09 43.87 11.05
CA SER A 466 22.84 43.92 11.82
C SER A 466 21.64 44.28 10.94
N CYS A 467 20.45 43.89 11.39
CA CYS A 467 19.19 44.09 10.68
C CYS A 467 18.51 45.38 11.13
N CYS A 468 17.77 46.01 10.22
CA CYS A 468 16.94 47.18 10.53
C CYS A 468 15.48 46.77 10.66
N SER A 469 14.94 46.79 11.87
CA SER A 469 13.55 46.38 12.11
C SER A 469 12.55 47.31 11.39
N GLN A 470 11.30 46.87 11.26
CA GLN A 470 10.20 47.72 10.78
C GLN A 470 10.00 48.99 11.61
N TYR A 471 10.47 49.00 12.85
CA TYR A 471 10.38 50.14 13.77
C TYR A 471 11.58 51.09 13.67
N GLY A 472 12.53 50.80 12.77
CA GLY A 472 13.69 51.66 12.50
C GLY A 472 14.77 51.55 13.56
N TYR A 473 14.99 50.35 14.09
CA TYR A 473 16.06 50.05 15.06
C TYR A 473 16.97 48.93 14.57
N CYS A 474 18.27 49.07 14.85
CA CYS A 474 19.29 48.10 14.55
C CYS A 474 19.37 47.00 15.63
N GLY A 475 19.46 45.75 15.19
CA GLY A 475 19.70 44.63 16.10
C GLY A 475 19.96 43.32 15.37
N THR A 476 20.11 42.26 16.15
CA THR A 476 20.28 40.89 15.67
C THR A 476 19.14 40.01 16.22
N GLY A 477 18.73 38.99 15.47
CA GLY A 477 17.59 38.14 15.85
C GLY A 477 16.29 38.46 15.12
N PHE A 478 15.26 37.63 15.30
CA PHE A 478 14.03 37.65 14.50
C PHE A 478 13.27 38.98 14.57
N ASP A 479 13.24 39.64 15.74
CA ASP A 479 12.53 40.91 15.92
C ASP A 479 13.11 42.07 15.09
N TYR A 480 14.36 41.92 14.64
CA TYR A 480 15.06 42.89 13.80
C TYR A 480 15.22 42.41 12.36
N CYS A 481 15.45 41.11 12.18
CA CYS A 481 15.80 40.47 10.91
C CYS A 481 14.63 39.78 10.19
N GLY A 482 13.49 39.64 10.87
CA GLY A 482 12.30 38.93 10.41
C GLY A 482 11.32 39.82 9.66
N THR A 483 10.02 39.62 9.89
CA THR A 483 8.95 40.31 9.18
C THR A 483 9.05 41.83 9.33
N GLY A 484 9.10 42.53 8.20
CA GLY A 484 9.17 43.99 8.15
C GLY A 484 10.58 44.58 8.25
N CYS A 485 11.64 43.75 8.20
CA CYS A 485 13.01 44.27 8.11
C CYS A 485 13.21 45.14 6.85
N GLN A 486 13.85 46.30 7.00
CA GLN A 486 14.03 47.28 5.93
C GLN A 486 15.28 47.00 5.09
N VAL A 487 15.10 46.39 3.93
CA VAL A 487 16.15 45.80 3.05
C VAL A 487 17.19 46.81 2.53
N GLY A 488 16.95 48.12 2.63
CA GLY A 488 17.94 49.17 2.32
C GLY A 488 18.77 49.67 3.50
N PHE A 489 18.40 49.30 4.74
CA PHE A 489 18.94 49.89 5.96
C PHE A 489 19.50 48.85 6.94
N GLY A 490 19.52 47.56 6.59
CA GLY A 490 20.16 46.49 7.35
C GLY A 490 20.11 45.14 6.61
N THR A 491 20.75 44.11 7.16
CA THR A 491 20.85 42.78 6.52
C THR A 491 19.63 41.91 6.81
N CYS A 492 18.55 42.13 6.08
CA CYS A 492 17.31 41.36 6.25
C CYS A 492 17.46 39.92 5.76
N GLY A 493 16.97 38.97 6.56
CA GLY A 493 17.03 37.54 6.21
C GLY A 493 18.28 36.78 6.64
N THR A 494 19.23 37.40 7.36
CA THR A 494 20.42 36.71 7.88
C THR A 494 20.66 37.03 9.36
N GLY A 495 19.88 36.42 10.25
CA GLY A 495 20.34 36.19 11.62
C GLY A 495 21.39 35.08 11.58
N GLY A 496 22.65 35.42 11.84
CA GLY A 496 23.80 34.54 11.62
C GLY A 496 23.77 33.20 12.36
N GLY A 497 24.13 32.13 11.64
CA GLY A 497 24.38 30.79 12.18
C GLY A 497 24.03 29.63 11.24
N ASN A 498 24.80 29.47 10.16
CA ASN A 498 24.87 28.31 9.23
C ASN A 498 23.60 27.83 8.48
N SER A 499 23.45 28.36 7.25
CA SER A 499 23.09 27.67 6.00
C SER A 499 21.95 26.63 6.02
N GLY A 500 20.71 27.10 6.12
CA GLY A 500 19.47 26.37 5.80
C GLY A 500 18.44 27.28 5.13
N SER A 501 17.64 26.77 4.20
CA SER A 501 16.78 27.54 3.27
C SER A 501 15.82 28.54 3.97
N PRO A 502 15.60 29.76 3.44
CA PRO A 502 14.81 30.79 4.14
C PRO A 502 13.31 30.48 4.15
N GLY A 503 12.67 30.57 5.32
CA GLY A 503 11.22 30.83 5.45
C GLY A 503 10.29 29.65 5.75
N LEU A 504 10.78 28.45 6.06
CA LEU A 504 9.90 27.31 6.41
C LEU A 504 9.75 27.16 7.93
N PRO A 505 8.54 26.88 8.45
CA PRO A 505 8.34 26.60 9.87
C PRO A 505 9.09 25.32 10.29
N VAL A 506 9.50 25.23 11.57
CA VAL A 506 10.00 23.97 12.13
C VAL A 506 8.86 22.96 12.13
N SER A 507 9.14 21.77 11.61
CA SER A 507 8.18 20.69 11.50
C SER A 507 7.65 20.31 12.89
N THR A 508 6.33 20.35 13.05
CA THR A 508 5.63 19.88 14.27
C THR A 508 4.89 18.58 14.05
N ASP A 509 4.73 18.16 12.79
CA ASP A 509 4.02 16.93 12.38
C ASP A 509 4.97 15.88 11.77
N GLY A 510 6.28 16.13 11.82
CA GLY A 510 7.30 15.25 11.28
C GLY A 510 7.43 15.31 9.76
N SER A 511 6.70 16.17 9.05
CA SER A 511 6.86 16.38 7.61
C SER A 511 7.88 17.47 7.30
N CYS A 512 8.60 17.36 6.19
CA CYS A 512 9.56 18.35 5.72
C CYS A 512 9.63 18.38 4.19
N GLY A 513 10.27 19.41 3.64
CA GLY A 513 10.35 19.58 2.20
C GLY A 513 10.00 20.99 1.74
N ALA A 514 10.18 21.24 0.45
CA ALA A 514 9.88 22.52 -0.18
C ALA A 514 8.42 22.92 0.07
N GLY A 515 8.20 24.14 0.57
CA GLY A 515 6.86 24.68 0.85
C GLY A 515 6.13 24.05 2.03
N ARG A 516 6.78 23.18 2.82
CA ARG A 516 6.19 22.53 4.00
C ARG A 516 6.81 23.03 5.30
N ALA A 517 7.96 22.46 5.66
CA ALA A 517 8.61 22.67 6.93
C ALA A 517 10.07 22.20 6.88
N THR A 518 10.85 22.59 7.89
CA THR A 518 12.21 22.12 8.13
C THR A 518 12.27 21.22 9.36
N CYS A 519 13.06 20.14 9.30
CA CYS A 519 13.38 19.29 10.45
C CYS A 519 14.45 19.92 11.35
N ARG A 520 15.15 20.95 10.86
CA ARG A 520 16.16 21.64 11.64
C ARG A 520 15.48 22.35 12.81
N GLY A 521 15.87 22.02 14.03
CA GLY A 521 15.22 22.50 15.25
C GLY A 521 14.06 21.63 15.75
N ASN A 522 13.70 20.54 15.07
CA ASN A 522 12.70 19.56 15.53
C ASN A 522 13.29 18.58 16.56
N GLY A 523 13.86 19.10 17.65
CA GLY A 523 14.39 18.32 18.76
C GLY A 523 15.39 17.23 18.33
N ILE A 524 15.03 15.97 18.54
CA ILE A 524 15.89 14.84 18.16
C ILE A 524 15.83 14.49 16.67
N HIS A 525 14.83 14.94 15.89
CA HIS A 525 14.56 14.52 14.50
C HIS A 525 14.99 15.59 13.49
N GLN A 526 16.30 15.78 13.35
CA GLN A 526 16.89 16.91 12.63
C GLN A 526 17.01 16.74 11.11
N CYS A 527 16.90 15.52 10.60
CA CYS A 527 17.19 15.15 9.21
C CYS A 527 15.91 15.06 8.40
N CYS A 528 15.91 15.58 7.18
CA CYS A 528 14.76 15.50 6.28
C CYS A 528 15.01 14.44 5.23
N SER A 529 14.33 13.31 5.30
CA SER A 529 14.51 12.20 4.35
C SER A 529 14.13 12.62 2.93
N ARG A 530 14.59 11.86 1.94
CA ARG A 530 14.19 12.02 0.53
C ARG A 530 12.68 11.96 0.27
N TYR A 531 11.94 11.42 1.23
CA TYR A 531 10.48 11.25 1.18
C TYR A 531 9.73 12.39 1.88
N GLY A 532 10.45 13.34 2.48
CA GLY A 532 9.87 14.53 3.10
C GLY A 532 9.44 14.31 4.55
N PHE A 533 10.23 13.56 5.32
CA PHE A 533 9.99 13.30 6.75
C PHE A 533 11.18 13.60 7.63
N CYS A 534 10.91 14.02 8.86
CA CYS A 534 11.89 14.27 9.90
C CYS A 534 12.28 13.01 10.63
N GLY A 535 13.57 12.83 10.85
CA GLY A 535 14.12 11.77 11.68
C GLY A 535 15.61 12.01 11.94
N ASN A 536 16.31 11.03 12.50
CA ASN A 536 17.69 11.21 12.97
C ASN A 536 18.61 10.00 12.81
N THR A 537 18.13 8.99 12.09
CA THR A 537 18.91 7.83 11.71
C THR A 537 19.38 7.99 10.26
N ASP A 538 20.32 7.15 9.81
CA ASP A 538 20.84 7.19 8.44
C ASP A 538 19.76 7.10 7.35
N MET A 539 18.58 6.56 7.64
CA MET A 539 17.46 6.54 6.68
C MET A 539 16.87 7.93 6.41
N PHE A 540 17.03 8.88 7.33
CA PHE A 540 16.59 10.27 7.20
C PHE A 540 17.75 11.19 6.86
N CYS A 541 18.92 10.92 7.43
CA CYS A 541 20.11 11.76 7.30
C CYS A 541 20.99 11.37 6.10
N GLY A 542 20.96 10.11 5.67
CA GLY A 542 21.85 9.58 4.64
C GLY A 542 21.41 9.88 3.19
N SER A 543 21.63 8.92 2.29
CA SER A 543 21.47 9.14 0.85
C SER A 543 20.07 9.63 0.46
N GLY A 544 20.01 10.78 -0.20
CA GLY A 544 18.77 11.44 -0.62
C GLY A 544 18.14 12.33 0.45
N CYS A 545 18.71 12.41 1.66
CA CYS A 545 18.34 13.45 2.61
C CYS A 545 18.31 14.82 1.92
N GLN A 546 17.28 15.62 2.23
CA GLN A 546 17.04 16.92 1.63
C GLN A 546 17.75 17.99 2.48
N PRO A 547 18.99 18.40 2.14
CA PRO A 547 19.79 19.30 2.97
C PRO A 547 19.15 20.68 3.11
N ALA A 548 18.26 21.07 2.20
CA ALA A 548 17.50 22.31 2.31
C ALA A 548 16.52 22.32 3.50
N PHE A 549 16.10 21.15 3.99
CA PHE A 549 15.01 21.01 4.97
C PHE A 549 15.41 20.17 6.19
N GLY A 550 16.66 19.73 6.31
CA GLY A 550 17.16 18.93 7.43
C GLY A 550 18.68 18.94 7.51
N ILE A 551 19.23 18.24 8.50
CA ILE A 551 20.66 17.95 8.65
C ILE A 551 20.94 16.61 7.97
N CYS A 552 21.86 16.56 7.02
CA CYS A 552 22.18 15.34 6.26
C CYS A 552 23.63 14.91 6.55
N ASN A 553 23.87 13.60 6.46
CA ASN A 553 25.15 12.93 6.68
C ASN A 553 26.01 12.91 5.41
#